data_AF-A0A651DHS8-F1
#
_entry.id   AF-A0A651DHS8-F1
#
_cell.length_a   1.000
_cell.length_b   1.000
_cell.length_c   1.000
_cell.angle_alpha   90.00
_cell.angle_beta   90.00
_cell.angle_gamma   90.00
#
_symmetry.space_group_name_H-M   'P 1'
#
loop_
_entity.id
_entity.type
_entity.pdbx_description
1 polymer ?
#
loop_
_entity_poly.entity_id
_entity_poly.type
_entity_poly.pdbx_seq_one_letter_code
_entity_poly.pdbx_strand_id
1 'polypeptide(L)'
;MAGSGAPVQGVAVRVEGQNRWTFSGAEGRFCLRELEPGVLRLVPERIGIVGATLEVEVGSGVTAEVELIVSERALELPALVVSAREGTRSSAPGSRSTIDRSAVEHLQASSLADLLQLIPGQVAGNPSLASAQQSLLRQVPTTAEAARANALGTSLVMDGTPISNNANLQTDVTILNSGAGSLPPFSSVAGRGVDLRSVSPDEIESLEVIRGIPSARHGDLTTGLILVQTRVGAR
;
A
#
# COMPACT_ATOMS: atom_id res chain seq x y z
N MET A 1 17.90 -36.77 6.87
CA MET A 1 17.75 -36.59 8.32
C MET A 1 17.18 -35.20 8.56
N ALA A 2 16.16 -35.11 9.42
CA ALA A 2 15.20 -34.00 9.63
C ALA A 2 14.09 -33.87 8.57
N GLY A 3 13.26 -34.91 8.45
CA GLY A 3 11.91 -34.81 7.91
C GLY A 3 11.09 -35.87 8.64
N SER A 4 10.15 -35.47 9.48
CA SER A 4 9.31 -36.45 10.16
C SER A 4 8.59 -37.27 9.08
N GLY A 5 8.87 -38.57 8.96
CA GLY A 5 8.17 -39.49 8.07
C GLY A 5 6.71 -39.73 8.50
N ALA A 6 6.05 -38.68 8.98
CA ALA A 6 4.66 -38.69 9.39
C ALA A 6 3.78 -38.59 8.15
N PRO A 7 2.77 -39.45 8.02
CA PRO A 7 1.83 -39.39 6.91
C PRO A 7 1.08 -38.05 6.90
N VAL A 8 0.97 -37.45 5.72
CA VAL A 8 0.32 -36.15 5.55
C VAL A 8 -1.00 -36.35 4.80
N GLN A 9 -2.13 -36.12 5.48
CA GLN A 9 -3.48 -36.29 4.91
C GLN A 9 -3.97 -35.07 4.12
N GLY A 10 -4.74 -35.30 3.05
CA GLY A 10 -5.45 -34.23 2.34
C GLY A 10 -4.56 -33.41 1.42
N VAL A 11 -3.42 -33.95 1.00
CA VAL A 11 -2.60 -33.37 -0.07
C VAL A 11 -3.20 -33.76 -1.41
N ALA A 12 -3.49 -32.79 -2.28
CA ALA A 12 -3.91 -33.08 -3.64
C ALA A 12 -2.66 -33.46 -4.46
N VAL A 13 -2.65 -34.64 -5.09
CA VAL A 13 -1.60 -35.07 -6.01
C VAL A 13 -2.16 -34.98 -7.42
N ARG A 14 -1.67 -34.02 -8.19
CA ARG A 14 -2.10 -33.74 -9.57
C ARG A 14 -1.07 -34.22 -10.57
N VAL A 15 -1.52 -34.75 -11.70
CA VAL A 15 -0.65 -35.08 -12.84
C VAL A 15 -0.60 -33.86 -13.75
N GLU A 16 0.60 -33.34 -14.02
CA GLU A 16 0.75 -32.22 -14.96
C GLU A 16 0.45 -32.67 -16.39
N GLY A 17 -0.31 -31.86 -17.13
CA GLY A 17 -0.73 -32.19 -18.50
C GLY A 17 -1.96 -33.10 -18.60
N GLN A 18 -2.42 -33.69 -17.49
CA GLN A 18 -3.65 -34.48 -17.44
C GLN A 18 -4.62 -33.88 -16.41
N ASN A 19 -5.92 -33.84 -16.71
CA ASN A 19 -6.92 -33.42 -15.71
C ASN A 19 -7.25 -34.58 -14.74
N ARG A 20 -6.21 -35.10 -14.09
CA ARG A 20 -6.25 -36.25 -13.18
C ARG A 20 -5.55 -35.88 -11.87
N TRP A 21 -6.24 -36.12 -10.77
CA TRP A 21 -5.74 -35.85 -9.43
C TRP A 21 -6.42 -36.75 -8.40
N THR A 22 -5.79 -36.90 -7.24
CA THR A 22 -6.32 -37.63 -6.07
C THR A 22 -5.90 -36.93 -4.78
N PHE A 23 -6.53 -37.26 -3.65
CA PHE A 23 -6.05 -36.83 -2.33
C PHE A 23 -5.27 -37.94 -1.61
N SER A 24 -4.30 -37.55 -0.78
CA SER A 24 -3.70 -38.45 0.20
C SER A 24 -4.67 -38.75 1.35
N GLY A 25 -4.79 -40.02 1.74
CA GLY A 25 -5.61 -40.46 2.86
C GLY A 25 -5.00 -40.17 4.23
N ALA A 26 -5.67 -40.60 5.31
CA ALA A 26 -5.19 -40.43 6.69
C ALA A 26 -3.82 -41.10 6.95
N GLU A 27 -3.51 -42.17 6.20
CA GLU A 27 -2.21 -42.86 6.22
C GLU A 27 -1.20 -42.28 5.22
N GLY A 28 -1.48 -41.13 4.59
CA GLY A 28 -0.58 -40.50 3.60
C GLY A 28 -0.53 -41.20 2.24
N ARG A 29 -1.23 -42.34 2.07
CA ARG A 29 -1.30 -43.09 0.82
C ARG A 29 -2.22 -42.41 -0.19
N PHE A 30 -1.87 -42.50 -1.47
CA PHE A 30 -2.67 -42.05 -2.60
C PHE A 30 -2.58 -43.07 -3.76
N CYS A 31 -3.56 -43.09 -4.66
CA CYS A 31 -3.56 -43.98 -5.82
C CYS A 31 -4.18 -43.25 -7.01
N LEU A 32 -3.41 -43.11 -8.09
CA LEU A 32 -3.87 -42.60 -9.38
C LEU A 32 -4.05 -43.80 -10.31
N ARG A 33 -5.25 -43.93 -10.91
CA ARG A 33 -5.59 -45.01 -11.84
C ARG A 33 -5.83 -44.44 -13.23
N GLU A 34 -5.69 -45.30 -14.24
CA GLU A 34 -5.98 -44.96 -15.64
C GLU A 34 -5.13 -43.78 -16.15
N LEU A 35 -3.84 -43.79 -15.83
CA LEU A 35 -2.88 -42.80 -16.33
C LEU A 35 -2.37 -43.21 -17.71
N GLU A 36 -2.16 -42.22 -18.57
CA GLU A 36 -1.54 -42.47 -19.87
C GLU A 36 -0.06 -42.86 -19.69
N PRO A 37 0.45 -43.89 -20.39
CA PRO A 37 1.85 -44.29 -20.29
C PRO A 37 2.80 -43.18 -20.74
N GLY A 38 3.93 -43.04 -20.03
CA GLY A 38 4.95 -42.03 -20.33
C GLY A 38 5.61 -41.46 -19.08
N VAL A 39 6.37 -40.38 -19.27
CA VAL A 39 6.97 -39.62 -18.18
C VAL A 39 5.93 -38.63 -17.65
N LEU A 40 5.45 -38.88 -16.44
CA LEU A 40 4.41 -38.08 -15.78
C LEU A 40 5.04 -37.24 -14.67
N ARG A 41 4.61 -35.98 -14.55
CA ARG A 41 5.04 -35.10 -13.45
C ARG A 41 3.93 -35.01 -12.41
N LEU A 42 4.21 -35.46 -11.19
CA LEU A 42 3.30 -35.43 -10.06
C LEU A 42 3.55 -34.17 -9.24
N VAL A 43 2.51 -33.36 -9.08
CA VAL A 43 2.56 -32.09 -8.35
C VAL A 43 1.68 -32.19 -7.10
N PRO A 44 2.28 -32.24 -5.90
CA PRO A 44 1.55 -32.16 -4.63
C PRO A 44 1.14 -30.71 -4.30
N GLU A 45 -0.14 -30.49 -4.04
CA GLU A 45 -0.75 -29.19 -3.75
C GLU A 45 -1.58 -29.26 -2.45
N ARG A 46 -1.26 -28.40 -1.48
CA ARG A 46 -2.11 -28.12 -0.31
C ARG A 46 -1.71 -26.78 0.29
N ILE A 47 -2.67 -26.06 0.87
CA ILE A 47 -2.39 -24.83 1.63
C ILE A 47 -1.45 -25.18 2.81
N GLY A 48 -0.40 -24.36 3.00
CA GLY A 48 0.55 -24.51 4.10
C GLY A 48 1.63 -25.58 3.91
N ILE A 49 1.76 -26.17 2.72
CA ILE A 49 2.90 -27.03 2.39
C ILE A 49 3.54 -26.61 1.06
N VAL A 50 4.80 -26.97 0.90
CA VAL A 50 5.45 -27.07 -0.39
C VAL A 50 5.84 -28.52 -0.61
N GLY A 51 5.46 -29.10 -1.75
CA GLY A 51 5.94 -30.43 -2.11
C GLY A 51 6.86 -30.37 -3.32
N ALA A 52 7.76 -31.36 -3.39
CA ALA A 52 8.61 -31.53 -4.55
C ALA A 52 7.79 -32.13 -5.70
N THR A 53 7.91 -31.56 -6.91
CA THR A 53 7.40 -32.20 -8.12
C THR A 53 8.26 -33.42 -8.41
N LEU A 54 7.61 -34.58 -8.56
CA LEU A 54 8.28 -35.84 -8.86
C LEU A 54 7.96 -36.26 -10.29
N GLU A 55 9.00 -36.59 -11.06
CA GLU A 55 8.83 -37.21 -12.36
C GLU A 55 8.84 -38.74 -12.19
N VAL A 56 7.83 -39.41 -12.74
CA VAL A 56 7.70 -40.87 -12.71
C VAL A 56 7.45 -41.39 -14.12
N GLU A 57 8.20 -42.39 -14.53
CA GLU A 57 7.96 -43.11 -15.77
C GLU A 57 6.97 -44.26 -15.51
N VAL A 58 5.80 -44.19 -16.14
CA VAL A 58 4.75 -45.22 -16.01
C VAL A 58 4.63 -45.97 -17.32
N GLY A 59 5.00 -47.25 -17.31
CA GLY A 59 4.82 -48.15 -18.44
C GLY A 59 3.36 -48.62 -18.59
N SER A 60 2.96 -49.01 -19.82
CA SER A 60 1.62 -49.54 -20.07
C SER A 60 1.34 -50.80 -19.23
N GLY A 61 0.31 -50.75 -18.39
CA GLY A 61 -0.09 -51.87 -17.52
C GLY A 61 0.83 -52.10 -16.31
N VAL A 62 1.77 -51.20 -16.03
CA VAL A 62 2.68 -51.27 -14.89
C VAL A 62 2.23 -50.27 -13.81
N THR A 63 2.17 -50.73 -12.56
CA THR A 63 1.97 -49.86 -11.40
C THR A 63 3.34 -49.38 -10.91
N ALA A 64 3.56 -48.07 -10.93
CA ALA A 64 4.74 -47.46 -10.31
C ALA A 64 4.44 -47.11 -8.84
N GLU A 65 5.34 -47.48 -7.93
CA GLU A 65 5.31 -47.02 -6.54
C GLU A 65 6.24 -45.81 -6.39
N VAL A 66 5.72 -44.74 -5.81
CA VAL A 66 6.45 -43.47 -5.63
C VAL A 66 6.20 -42.87 -4.25
N GLU A 67 7.20 -42.16 -3.75
CA GLU A 67 7.13 -41.42 -2.50
C GLU A 67 7.27 -39.91 -2.79
N LEU A 68 6.28 -39.13 -2.36
CA LEU A 68 6.28 -37.68 -2.46
C LEU A 68 6.63 -37.08 -1.10
N ILE A 69 7.75 -36.37 -1.02
CA ILE A 69 8.15 -35.67 0.19
C ILE A 69 7.60 -34.24 0.12
N VAL A 70 6.86 -33.86 1.16
CA VAL A 70 6.33 -32.52 1.36
C VAL A 70 6.92 -31.90 2.62
N SER A 71 7.09 -30.59 2.60
CA SER A 71 7.58 -29.80 3.74
C SER A 71 6.55 -28.75 4.12
N GLU A 72 6.40 -28.49 5.41
CA GLU A 72 5.54 -27.40 5.87
C GLU A 72 6.11 -26.07 5.41
N ARG A 73 5.25 -25.23 4.84
CA ARG A 73 5.54 -23.84 4.56
C ARG A 73 4.67 -23.03 5.50
N ALA A 74 5.29 -22.29 6.41
CA ALA A 74 4.58 -21.28 7.18
C ALA A 74 3.83 -20.37 6.20
N LEU A 75 2.51 -20.31 6.34
CA LEU A 75 1.68 -19.36 5.61
C LEU A 75 2.01 -17.99 6.19
N GLU A 76 3.00 -17.33 5.59
CA GLU A 76 3.09 -15.89 5.74
C GLU A 76 1.89 -15.31 5.00
N LEU A 77 0.81 -15.05 5.74
CA LEU A 77 -0.18 -14.09 5.31
C LEU A 77 0.61 -12.82 4.96
N PRO A 78 0.51 -12.28 3.74
CA PRO A 78 1.17 -11.03 3.44
C PRO A 78 0.71 -10.04 4.50
N ALA A 79 1.62 -9.64 5.38
CA ALA A 79 1.29 -8.73 6.46
C ALA A 79 0.64 -7.51 5.81
N LEU A 80 -0.62 -7.25 6.17
CA LEU A 80 -1.28 -6.02 5.81
C LEU A 80 -0.59 -4.93 6.62
N VAL A 81 0.49 -4.39 6.07
CA VAL A 81 1.20 -3.27 6.67
C VAL A 81 0.32 -2.05 6.47
N VAL A 82 -0.52 -1.74 7.46
CA VAL A 82 -1.30 -0.49 7.54
C VAL A 82 -0.39 0.64 8.05
N SER A 83 0.76 0.78 7.39
CA SER A 83 1.69 1.88 7.59
C SER A 83 2.42 2.16 6.30
N ALA A 84 2.79 3.42 6.09
CA ALA A 84 3.41 3.82 4.84
C ALA A 84 4.76 3.09 4.65
N ARG A 85 4.95 2.41 3.52
CA ARG A 85 6.22 1.70 3.24
C ARG A 85 7.32 2.73 2.97
N GLU A 86 8.41 2.66 3.74
CA GLU A 86 9.63 3.44 3.47
C GLU A 86 10.38 2.79 2.30
N GLY A 87 10.43 3.49 1.16
CA GLY A 87 11.08 2.99 -0.04
C GLY A 87 12.59 3.17 0.03
N THR A 88 13.34 2.09 0.27
CA THR A 88 14.82 2.06 0.21
C THR A 88 15.38 2.05 -1.22
N ARG A 89 14.52 2.01 -2.24
CA ARG A 89 14.93 2.09 -3.65
C ARG A 89 14.63 3.46 -4.22
N SER A 90 15.65 4.30 -4.33
CA SER A 90 15.89 5.25 -5.44
C SER A 90 16.80 6.37 -4.95
N SER A 91 17.80 6.70 -5.76
CA SER A 91 18.89 7.67 -5.59
C SER A 91 18.47 9.14 -5.40
N ALA A 92 17.34 9.40 -4.75
CA ALA A 92 16.81 10.74 -4.44
C ALA A 92 16.96 11.02 -2.94
N PRO A 93 17.52 12.18 -2.54
CA PRO A 93 17.58 12.56 -1.13
C PRO A 93 16.17 12.80 -0.55
N GLY A 94 15.87 12.16 0.59
CA GLY A 94 14.61 12.34 1.35
C GLY A 94 14.00 11.03 1.87
N SER A 95 13.26 11.10 2.98
CA SER A 95 12.54 9.93 3.54
C SER A 95 11.17 9.80 2.88
N ARG A 96 11.00 8.73 2.09
CA ARG A 96 9.79 8.43 1.33
C ARG A 96 8.81 7.59 2.14
N SER A 97 7.52 7.84 2.00
CA SER A 97 6.43 7.07 2.59
C SER A 97 5.34 6.85 1.55
N THR A 98 4.94 5.60 1.33
CA THR A 98 3.91 5.26 0.33
C THR A 98 2.70 4.65 1.00
N ILE A 99 1.52 5.15 0.67
CA ILE A 99 0.21 4.67 1.13
C ILE A 99 -0.51 4.12 -0.10
N ASP A 100 -0.74 2.80 -0.08
CA ASP A 100 -1.41 2.07 -1.16
C ASP A 100 -2.94 2.13 -1.00
N ARG A 101 -3.68 1.83 -2.08
CA ARG A 101 -5.15 1.83 -2.11
C ARG A 101 -5.77 1.03 -0.97
N SER A 102 -5.21 -0.13 -0.66
CA SER A 102 -5.70 -0.98 0.43
C SER A 102 -5.66 -0.26 1.78
N ALA A 103 -4.65 0.56 2.05
CA ALA A 103 -4.60 1.34 3.29
C ALA A 103 -5.65 2.46 3.31
N VAL A 104 -5.92 3.10 2.16
CA VAL A 104 -6.96 4.13 2.01
C VAL A 104 -8.34 3.56 2.34
N GLU A 105 -8.67 2.37 1.82
CA GLU A 105 -9.97 1.72 1.99
C GLU A 105 -10.26 1.32 3.44
N HIS A 106 -9.23 0.92 4.19
CA HIS A 106 -9.40 0.45 5.57
C HIS A 106 -9.36 1.57 6.61
N LEU A 107 -8.78 2.73 6.29
CA LEU A 107 -8.67 3.85 7.21
C LEU A 107 -10.00 4.61 7.41
N GLN A 108 -10.97 4.46 6.50
CA GLN A 108 -12.21 5.25 6.47
C GLN A 108 -11.93 6.77 6.56
N ALA A 109 -10.91 7.22 5.84
CA ALA A 109 -10.52 8.62 5.77
C ALA A 109 -11.61 9.49 5.13
N SER A 110 -11.75 10.73 5.58
CA SER A 110 -12.68 11.72 5.02
C SER A 110 -11.98 12.72 4.09
N SER A 111 -10.66 12.87 4.21
CA SER A 111 -9.84 13.77 3.40
C SER A 111 -8.41 13.24 3.25
N LEU A 112 -7.66 13.84 2.32
CA LEU A 112 -6.22 13.57 2.18
C LEU A 112 -5.44 13.83 3.48
N ALA A 113 -5.87 14.76 4.33
CA ALA A 113 -5.20 15.04 5.61
C ALA A 113 -5.22 13.82 6.55
N ASP A 114 -6.31 13.04 6.53
CA ASP A 114 -6.47 11.84 7.35
C ASP A 114 -5.50 10.74 6.90
N LEU A 115 -5.27 10.62 5.58
CA LEU A 115 -4.31 9.68 5.03
C LEU A 115 -2.87 10.00 5.46
N LEU A 116 -2.53 11.29 5.55
CA LEU A 116 -1.20 11.71 5.99
C LEU A 116 -0.88 11.24 7.42
N GLN A 117 -1.87 10.96 8.26
CA GLN A 117 -1.65 10.45 9.62
C GLN A 117 -0.97 9.08 9.65
N LEU A 118 -1.03 8.30 8.56
CA LEU A 118 -0.32 7.03 8.43
C LEU A 118 1.19 7.18 8.22
N ILE A 119 1.66 8.41 7.99
CA ILE A 119 3.07 8.69 7.72
C ILE A 119 3.81 8.77 9.05
N PRO A 120 4.98 8.12 9.18
CA PRO A 120 5.77 8.20 10.40
C PRO A 120 6.13 9.64 10.78
N GLY A 121 5.95 9.98 12.05
CA GLY A 121 6.22 11.33 12.57
C GLY A 121 5.11 12.35 12.35
N GLN A 122 3.94 11.93 11.84
CA GLN A 122 2.73 12.75 11.80
C GLN A 122 1.93 12.64 13.09
N VAL A 123 1.23 13.72 13.42
CA VAL A 123 0.30 13.74 14.56
C VAL A 123 -1.03 13.17 14.08
N ALA A 124 -1.47 12.11 14.75
CA ALA A 124 -2.81 11.58 14.55
C ALA A 124 -3.85 12.49 15.24
N GLY A 125 -4.99 12.67 14.59
CA GLY A 125 -6.08 13.51 15.07
C GLY A 125 -7.42 13.06 14.50
N ASN A 126 -8.51 13.53 15.09
CA ASN A 126 -9.83 13.16 14.62
C ASN A 126 -10.09 13.77 13.24
N PRO A 127 -10.60 12.98 12.27
CA PRO A 127 -10.95 13.48 10.96
C PRO A 127 -12.02 14.58 11.05
N SER A 128 -11.85 15.66 10.29
CA SER A 128 -12.79 16.78 10.27
C SER A 128 -12.77 17.49 8.93
N LEU A 129 -13.96 17.77 8.40
CA LEU A 129 -14.15 18.62 7.23
C LEU A 129 -14.61 20.04 7.60
N ALA A 130 -14.83 20.32 8.89
CA ALA A 130 -15.41 21.59 9.36
C ALA A 130 -14.45 22.78 9.22
N SER A 131 -13.14 22.53 9.21
CA SER A 131 -12.10 23.56 9.09
C SER A 131 -11.02 23.14 8.10
N ALA A 132 -10.40 24.12 7.44
CA ALA A 132 -9.29 23.94 6.52
C ALA A 132 -8.21 23.01 7.10
N GLN A 133 -7.85 21.99 6.33
CA GLN A 133 -6.83 21.03 6.71
C GLN A 133 -5.60 21.24 5.82
N GLN A 134 -4.42 21.29 6.41
CA GLN A 134 -3.17 21.54 5.70
C GLN A 134 -2.12 20.52 6.12
N SER A 135 -1.17 20.25 5.23
CA SER A 135 -0.08 19.33 5.55
C SER A 135 0.88 19.95 6.55
N LEU A 136 1.32 19.15 7.52
CA LEU A 136 2.34 19.51 8.50
C LEU A 136 3.45 18.47 8.49
N LEU A 137 4.37 18.53 7.53
CA LEU A 137 5.45 17.53 7.42
C LEU A 137 6.57 17.81 8.44
N ARG A 138 7.05 16.76 9.12
CA ARG A 138 8.21 16.74 10.04
C ARG A 138 8.07 17.44 11.40
N GLN A 139 7.12 18.34 11.59
CA GLN A 139 7.06 19.17 12.80
C GLN A 139 5.64 19.31 13.32
N VAL A 140 5.49 19.19 14.64
CA VAL A 140 4.35 19.76 15.36
C VAL A 140 4.64 21.25 15.53
N PRO A 141 3.91 22.15 14.85
CA PRO A 141 4.20 23.57 14.93
C PRO A 141 3.96 24.08 16.36
N THR A 142 4.90 24.88 16.87
CA THR A 142 4.77 25.53 18.18
C THR A 142 4.03 26.88 18.10
N THR A 143 3.90 27.44 16.89
CA THR A 143 3.17 28.68 16.60
C THR A 143 2.33 28.56 15.32
N ALA A 144 1.35 29.45 15.15
CA ALA A 144 0.51 29.48 13.96
C ALA A 144 1.30 29.86 12.69
N GLU A 145 2.30 30.74 12.83
CA GLU A 145 3.18 31.17 11.75
C GLU A 145 4.09 30.01 11.30
N ALA A 146 4.61 29.22 12.24
CA ALA A 146 5.39 28.03 11.92
C ALA A 146 4.54 26.98 11.17
N ALA A 147 3.27 26.81 11.58
CA ALA A 147 2.33 25.90 10.90
C ALA A 147 2.10 26.33 9.45
N ARG A 148 1.93 27.64 9.23
CA ARG A 148 1.72 28.23 7.90
C ARG A 148 2.94 28.11 7.00
N ALA A 149 4.13 28.40 7.53
CA ALA A 149 5.37 28.26 6.78
C ALA A 149 5.62 26.80 6.37
N ASN A 150 5.32 25.85 7.26
CA ASN A 150 5.42 24.42 6.98
C ASN A 150 4.42 23.98 5.87
N ALA A 151 3.16 24.39 6.00
CA ALA A 151 2.13 24.10 5.01
C ALA A 151 2.43 24.73 3.64
N LEU A 152 2.92 25.97 3.59
CA LEU A 152 3.38 26.64 2.36
C LEU A 152 4.56 25.92 1.73
N GLY A 153 5.47 25.39 2.56
CA GLY A 153 6.65 24.66 2.12
C GLY A 153 6.39 23.23 1.65
N THR A 154 5.12 22.81 1.60
CA THR A 154 4.70 21.49 1.15
C THR A 154 4.00 21.59 -0.19
N SER A 155 4.59 20.99 -1.23
CA SER A 155 3.99 20.95 -2.57
C SER A 155 3.07 19.75 -2.71
N LEU A 156 1.92 19.94 -3.34
CA LEU A 156 0.99 18.88 -3.70
C LEU A 156 0.98 18.73 -5.22
N VAL A 157 1.23 17.52 -5.70
CA VAL A 157 1.17 17.18 -7.12
C VAL A 157 0.16 16.06 -7.29
N MET A 158 -0.82 16.28 -8.17
CA MET A 158 -1.87 15.31 -8.48
C MET A 158 -1.76 14.92 -9.94
N ASP A 159 -1.59 13.63 -10.23
CA ASP A 159 -1.44 13.09 -11.59
C ASP A 159 -0.38 13.81 -12.43
N GLY A 160 0.72 14.19 -11.79
CA GLY A 160 1.82 14.94 -12.41
C GLY A 160 1.60 16.45 -12.53
N THR A 161 0.42 16.96 -12.20
CA THR A 161 0.10 18.39 -12.22
C THR A 161 0.22 19.00 -10.81
N PRO A 162 1.02 20.06 -10.62
CA PRO A 162 1.09 20.76 -9.34
C PRO A 162 -0.24 21.44 -8.99
N ILE A 163 -0.74 21.20 -7.78
CA ILE A 163 -1.85 21.92 -7.18
C ILE A 163 -1.25 23.01 -6.29
N SER A 164 -1.54 24.27 -6.63
CA SER A 164 -0.98 25.43 -5.92
C SER A 164 -2.08 26.29 -5.31
N ASN A 165 -1.74 26.88 -4.16
CA ASN A 165 -2.56 27.86 -3.45
C ASN A 165 -1.94 29.27 -3.49
N ASN A 166 -0.89 29.49 -4.29
CA ASN A 166 -0.10 30.73 -4.28
C ASN A 166 -0.87 31.96 -4.79
N ALA A 167 -1.87 31.75 -5.65
CA ALA A 167 -2.75 32.81 -6.17
C ALA A 167 -4.06 32.96 -5.38
N ASN A 168 -4.20 32.29 -4.23
CA ASN A 168 -5.42 32.36 -3.45
C ASN A 168 -5.52 33.70 -2.72
N LEU A 169 -6.43 34.55 -3.21
CA LEU A 169 -6.78 35.85 -2.64
C LEU A 169 -8.12 35.82 -1.88
N GLN A 170 -8.51 34.67 -1.33
CA GLN A 170 -9.58 34.58 -0.32
C GLN A 170 -9.12 35.19 1.03
N THR A 171 -8.50 36.35 0.94
CA THR A 171 -8.16 37.23 2.05
C THR A 171 -9.30 38.20 2.26
N ASP A 172 -9.39 38.72 3.47
CA ASP A 172 -10.39 39.73 3.78
C ASP A 172 -10.07 41.06 3.08
N VAL A 173 -11.03 41.61 2.34
CA VAL A 173 -10.88 42.92 1.67
C VAL A 173 -11.78 43.97 2.32
N THR A 174 -12.58 43.62 3.35
CA THR A 174 -13.69 44.49 3.79
C THR A 174 -13.97 44.58 5.30
N ILE A 175 -13.05 44.19 6.19
CA ILE A 175 -13.26 44.45 7.63
C ILE A 175 -12.72 45.84 7.99
N LEU A 176 -13.65 46.77 8.23
CA LEU A 176 -13.42 48.15 8.65
C LEU A 176 -12.65 48.33 9.98
N ASN A 177 -12.32 47.24 10.69
CA ASN A 177 -11.65 47.22 12.00
C ASN A 177 -10.61 46.08 12.18
N SER A 178 -10.14 45.46 11.09
CA SER A 178 -9.12 44.41 11.17
C SER A 178 -7.72 45.00 11.19
N GLY A 179 -6.91 44.65 12.19
CA GLY A 179 -5.47 44.94 12.17
C GLY A 179 -4.76 44.23 11.01
N ALA A 180 -3.59 44.72 10.61
CA ALA A 180 -2.77 44.07 9.59
C ALA A 180 -2.47 42.61 10.00
N GLY A 181 -2.73 41.66 9.08
CA GLY A 181 -2.56 40.23 9.34
C GLY A 181 -3.75 39.52 9.98
N SER A 182 -4.88 40.21 10.20
CA SER A 182 -6.12 39.59 10.67
C SER A 182 -6.57 38.46 9.75
N LEU A 183 -7.12 37.39 10.34
CA LEU A 183 -7.65 36.26 9.59
C LEU A 183 -9.08 36.55 9.13
N PRO A 184 -9.48 36.07 7.94
CA PRO A 184 -10.88 36.15 7.56
C PRO A 184 -11.76 35.39 8.58
N PRO A 185 -13.01 35.83 8.81
CA PRO A 185 -13.94 35.20 9.74
C PRO A 185 -14.46 33.83 9.25
N PHE A 186 -14.02 33.39 8.07
CA PHE A 186 -14.31 32.11 7.46
C PHE A 186 -13.04 31.29 7.26
N SER A 187 -13.20 29.98 7.07
CA SER A 187 -12.08 29.05 6.90
C SER A 187 -11.40 29.25 5.54
N SER A 188 -10.32 30.04 5.53
CA SER A 188 -9.49 30.33 4.35
C SER A 188 -8.08 29.79 4.53
N VAL A 189 -7.50 29.35 3.42
CA VAL A 189 -6.08 28.97 3.31
C VAL A 189 -5.26 30.01 2.56
N ALA A 190 -5.78 31.21 2.28
CA ALA A 190 -5.01 32.25 1.59
C ALA A 190 -3.69 32.57 2.33
N GLY A 191 -2.58 32.64 1.58
CA GLY A 191 -1.23 32.79 2.13
C GLY A 191 -0.77 31.59 2.98
N ARG A 192 -1.31 30.40 2.73
CA ARG A 192 -0.94 29.13 3.37
C ARG A 192 -0.80 28.00 2.33
N GLY A 193 -0.52 26.77 2.76
CA GLY A 193 -0.54 25.57 1.89
C GLY A 193 -1.92 25.23 1.31
N VAL A 194 -1.98 24.19 0.47
CA VAL A 194 -3.23 23.70 -0.13
C VAL A 194 -4.20 23.16 0.93
N ASP A 195 -5.51 23.37 0.75
CA ASP A 195 -6.55 22.75 1.58
C ASP A 195 -6.77 21.29 1.17
N LEU A 196 -6.37 20.37 2.04
CA LEU A 196 -6.39 18.93 1.80
C LEU A 196 -7.80 18.34 1.80
N ARG A 197 -8.82 19.07 2.27
CA ARG A 197 -10.23 18.65 2.19
C ARG A 197 -10.74 18.59 0.75
N SER A 198 -10.09 19.31 -0.16
CA SER A 198 -10.47 19.35 -1.58
C SER A 198 -10.20 18.05 -2.33
N VAL A 199 -9.42 17.14 -1.74
CA VAL A 199 -9.05 15.86 -2.35
C VAL A 199 -9.75 14.74 -1.59
N SER A 200 -10.67 14.05 -2.27
CA SER A 200 -11.41 12.93 -1.71
C SER A 200 -10.54 11.66 -1.68
N PRO A 201 -10.51 10.91 -0.56
CA PRO A 201 -9.83 9.61 -0.50
C PRO A 201 -10.37 8.58 -1.50
N ASP A 202 -11.63 8.71 -1.94
CA ASP A 202 -12.23 7.81 -2.92
C ASP A 202 -11.64 7.97 -4.32
N GLU A 203 -11.04 9.11 -4.62
CA GLU A 203 -10.40 9.39 -5.90
C GLU A 203 -8.94 8.92 -5.93
N ILE A 204 -8.36 8.60 -4.77
CA ILE A 204 -6.94 8.28 -4.62
C ILE A 204 -6.68 6.80 -4.84
N GLU A 205 -5.82 6.48 -5.80
CA GLU A 205 -5.28 5.14 -6.01
C GLU A 205 -4.05 4.92 -5.13
N SER A 206 -3.12 5.88 -5.13
CA SER A 206 -1.92 5.82 -4.30
C SER A 206 -1.44 7.21 -3.89
N LEU A 207 -0.75 7.25 -2.77
CA LEU A 207 -0.17 8.45 -2.21
C LEU A 207 1.30 8.21 -1.84
N GLU A 208 2.18 9.05 -2.36
CA GLU A 208 3.60 9.06 -1.98
C GLU A 208 3.93 10.39 -1.32
N VAL A 209 4.59 10.34 -0.17
CA VAL A 209 5.06 11.52 0.55
C VAL A 209 6.56 11.46 0.71
N ILE A 210 7.23 12.50 0.22
CA ILE A 210 8.67 12.69 0.33
C ILE A 210 8.91 13.80 1.34
N ARG A 211 9.49 13.43 2.49
CA ARG A 211 9.82 14.37 3.56
C ARG A 211 11.25 14.88 3.37
N GLY A 212 11.43 16.19 3.49
CA GLY A 212 12.73 16.87 3.26
C GLY A 212 12.66 17.84 2.08
N ILE A 213 13.82 18.18 1.53
CA ILE A 213 13.94 19.01 0.33
C ILE A 213 14.15 18.11 -0.89
N PRO A 214 13.06 17.71 -1.59
CA PRO A 214 13.18 17.00 -2.85
C PRO A 214 13.74 17.93 -3.94
N SER A 215 13.94 17.39 -5.14
CA SER A 215 14.50 18.13 -6.28
C SER A 215 13.73 19.45 -6.55
N ALA A 216 14.48 20.53 -6.79
CA ALA A 216 14.00 21.90 -7.03
C ALA A 216 12.99 22.04 -8.20
N ARG A 217 12.86 21.03 -9.06
CA ARG A 217 11.92 21.00 -10.19
C ARG A 217 10.45 21.14 -9.80
N HIS A 218 10.10 20.97 -8.53
CA HIS A 218 8.73 20.95 -8.03
C HIS A 218 8.34 22.25 -7.27
N GLY A 219 9.12 23.32 -7.41
CA GLY A 219 8.74 24.67 -6.94
C GLY A 219 8.88 24.89 -5.43
N ASP A 220 7.81 25.38 -4.79
CA ASP A 220 7.75 25.86 -3.40
C ASP A 220 7.90 24.71 -2.37
N LEU A 221 9.13 24.20 -2.23
CA LEU A 221 9.45 23.05 -1.41
C LEU A 221 10.54 23.38 -0.40
N THR A 222 10.11 23.64 0.82
CA THR A 222 11.03 23.79 1.96
C THR A 222 10.86 22.65 2.98
N THR A 223 9.75 21.90 2.90
CA THR A 223 9.37 20.91 3.91
C THR A 223 9.15 19.51 3.32
N GLY A 224 8.45 19.38 2.19
CA GLY A 224 8.24 18.08 1.54
C GLY A 224 7.26 18.12 0.36
N LEU A 225 7.11 16.98 -0.29
CA LEU A 225 6.28 16.79 -1.47
C LEU A 225 5.25 15.69 -1.22
N ILE A 226 4.01 15.94 -1.63
CA ILE A 226 2.93 14.98 -1.64
C ILE A 226 2.56 14.71 -3.10
N LEU A 227 2.68 13.46 -3.51
CA LEU A 227 2.34 12.95 -4.84
C LEU A 227 1.06 12.12 -4.68
N VAL A 228 -0.01 12.58 -5.31
CA VAL A 228 -1.29 11.87 -5.37
C VAL A 228 -1.45 11.32 -6.77
N GLN A 229 -1.74 10.03 -6.86
CA GLN A 229 -2.17 9.39 -8.09
C GLN A 229 -3.64 9.03 -7.96
N THR A 230 -4.47 9.56 -8.86
CA THR A 230 -5.91 9.29 -8.85
C THR A 230 -6.24 7.99 -9.59
N ARG A 231 -7.41 7.43 -9.29
CA ARG A 231 -7.91 6.24 -9.99
C ARG A 231 -8.28 6.61 -11.42
N VAL A 232 -7.91 5.72 -12.35
CA VAL A 232 -8.34 5.82 -13.76
C VAL A 232 -9.87 5.80 -13.82
N GLY A 233 -10.47 6.85 -14.38
CA GLY A 233 -11.92 7.01 -14.48
C GLY A 233 -12.60 7.68 -13.27
N ALA A 234 -11.83 8.25 -12.33
CA ALA A 234 -12.36 9.07 -11.24
C ALA A 234 -12.78 10.50 -11.67
N ARG A 235 -12.74 10.83 -12.96
CA ARG A 235 -13.22 12.09 -13.53
C ARG A 235 -13.63 11.93 -14.98
#